data_AF-A0A0G0GUP3-F1
#
_entry.id   AF-A0A0G0GUP3-F1
#
_cell.length_a   1.000
_cell.length_b   1.000
_cell.length_c   1.000
_cell.angle_alpha   90.00
_cell.angle_beta   90.00
_cell.angle_gamma   90.00
#
_symmetry.space_group_name_H-M   'P 1'
#
loop_
_entity.id
_entity.type
_entity.pdbx_description
1 polymer ?
#
loop_
_entity_poly.entity_id
_entity_poly.type
_entity_poly.pdbx_seq_one_letter_code
_entity_poly.pdbx_strand_id
1 'polypeptide(L)'
;MNLTSIIEHASPKERYQADACIIWCLDNRFHGLLNKFIKLRGYKNCDLVNVTGGAKDLVGNEKRRKNYLFSQIERSISFHGTKKVILMIHSDCAAYEQEIKKTSTEKLFLISEIVRTIDGIS
;
A
#
# COMPACT_ATOMS: atom_id res chain seq x y z
N MET A 1 -4.35 -5.88 -26.94
CA MET A 1 -4.45 -6.94 -25.90
C MET A 1 -5.92 -7.26 -25.71
N ASN A 2 -6.35 -8.48 -26.02
CA ASN A 2 -7.68 -8.96 -25.62
C ASN A 2 -7.63 -9.29 -24.13
N LEU A 3 -8.16 -8.39 -23.31
CA LEU A 3 -8.34 -8.58 -21.87
C LEU A 3 -9.75 -9.09 -21.65
N THR A 4 -9.96 -10.40 -21.62
CA THR A 4 -11.30 -10.94 -21.34
C THR A 4 -11.20 -12.27 -20.60
N SER A 5 -10.72 -12.21 -19.37
CA SER A 5 -11.20 -13.14 -18.34
C SER A 5 -11.78 -12.30 -17.20
N ILE A 6 -13.08 -12.41 -17.00
CA ILE A 6 -13.77 -11.91 -15.81
C ILE A 6 -13.82 -13.09 -14.85
N ILE A 7 -13.36 -12.88 -13.61
CA ILE A 7 -13.48 -13.85 -12.54
C ILE A 7 -14.64 -13.39 -11.65
N GLU A 8 -15.67 -14.21 -11.52
CA GLU A 8 -16.78 -14.00 -10.59
C GLU A 8 -16.67 -14.97 -9.41
N HIS A 9 -16.95 -14.48 -8.20
CA HIS A 9 -16.98 -15.30 -7.00
C HIS A 9 -18.04 -14.79 -6.02
N ALA A 10 -18.88 -15.69 -5.52
CA ALA A 10 -19.85 -15.37 -4.49
C ALA A 10 -19.12 -15.12 -3.15
N SER A 11 -19.38 -13.99 -2.50
CA SER A 11 -18.82 -13.65 -1.20
C SER A 11 -19.88 -13.72 -0.09
N PRO A 12 -19.49 -14.02 1.16
CA PRO A 12 -20.37 -13.90 2.31
C PRO A 12 -20.93 -12.47 2.44
N LYS A 13 -22.13 -12.33 2.99
CA LYS A 13 -22.77 -11.02 3.18
C LYS A 13 -22.28 -10.32 4.44
N GLU A 14 -21.74 -11.09 5.38
CA GLU A 14 -21.21 -10.61 6.64
C GLU A 14 -19.95 -9.78 6.41
N ARG A 15 -19.85 -8.66 7.11
CA ARG A 15 -18.64 -7.84 7.09
C ARG A 15 -17.57 -8.54 7.91
N TYR A 16 -16.37 -8.68 7.33
CA TYR A 16 -15.20 -9.05 8.11
C TYR A 16 -14.58 -7.82 8.79
N GLN A 17 -13.82 -8.07 9.86
CA GLN A 17 -12.93 -7.07 10.42
C GLN A 17 -11.53 -7.23 9.84
N ALA A 18 -10.97 -6.17 9.28
CA ALA A 18 -9.62 -6.16 8.72
C ALA A 18 -8.57 -5.96 9.81
N ASP A 19 -7.62 -6.88 9.91
CA ASP A 19 -6.49 -6.80 10.85
C ASP A 19 -5.54 -5.65 10.50
N ALA A 20 -5.40 -5.37 9.20
CA ALA A 20 -4.61 -4.25 8.67
C ALA A 20 -5.07 -3.82 7.26
N CYS A 21 -4.93 -2.53 6.97
CA CYS A 21 -4.83 -2.00 5.61
C CYS A 21 -3.36 -1.98 5.19
N ILE A 22 -3.01 -2.65 4.10
CA ILE A 22 -1.64 -2.77 3.61
C ILE A 22 -1.53 -2.05 2.27
N ILE A 23 -0.76 -0.97 2.22
CA ILE A 23 -0.38 -0.27 1.00
C ILE A 23 0.95 -0.86 0.52
N TRP A 24 0.94 -1.50 -0.64
CA TRP A 24 2.05 -2.30 -1.13
C TRP A 24 2.45 -1.91 -2.55
N CYS A 25 3.75 -1.98 -2.84
CA CYS A 25 4.23 -1.71 -4.19
C CYS A 25 3.78 -2.81 -5.16
N LEU A 26 3.34 -2.44 -6.37
CA LEU A 26 2.96 -3.37 -7.45
C LEU A 26 4.10 -4.31 -7.89
N ASP A 27 5.33 -4.05 -7.46
CA ASP A 27 6.50 -4.83 -7.81
C ASP A 27 6.39 -6.30 -7.37
N ASN A 28 6.26 -7.19 -8.36
CA ASN A 28 6.07 -8.62 -8.17
C ASN A 28 7.22 -9.31 -7.42
N ARG A 29 8.43 -8.71 -7.40
CA ARG A 29 9.58 -9.23 -6.62
C ARG A 29 9.23 -9.36 -5.13
N PHE A 30 8.26 -8.57 -4.64
CA PHE A 30 7.89 -8.53 -3.23
C PHE A 30 6.57 -9.23 -2.89
N HIS A 31 5.85 -9.83 -3.85
CA HIS A 31 4.60 -10.55 -3.55
C HIS A 31 4.81 -11.75 -2.61
N GLY A 32 5.92 -12.48 -2.76
CA GLY A 32 6.27 -13.56 -1.84
C GLY A 32 6.51 -13.07 -0.41
N LEU A 33 7.13 -11.88 -0.28
CA LEU A 33 7.36 -11.23 1.01
C LEU A 33 6.05 -10.80 1.67
N LEU A 34 5.10 -10.24 0.90
CA LEU A 34 3.78 -9.87 1.42
C LEU A 34 3.06 -11.05 2.08
N ASN A 35 2.98 -12.19 1.37
CA ASN A 35 2.32 -13.38 1.90
C ASN A 35 3.02 -13.91 3.17
N LYS A 36 4.35 -13.93 3.18
CA LYS A 36 5.14 -14.32 4.35
C LYS A 36 4.90 -13.36 5.52
N PHE A 37 4.85 -12.06 5.25
CA PHE A 37 4.60 -11.02 6.24
C PHE A 37 3.23 -11.17 6.89
N ILE A 38 2.15 -11.31 6.09
CA ILE A 38 0.78 -11.51 6.59
C ILE A 38 0.72 -12.74 7.52
N LYS A 39 1.31 -13.86 7.08
CA LYS A 39 1.36 -15.09 7.88
C LYS A 39 2.14 -14.92 9.19
N LEU A 40 3.33 -14.30 9.14
CA LEU A 40 4.15 -14.07 10.33
C LEU A 40 3.51 -13.12 11.34
N ARG A 41 2.69 -12.17 10.87
CA ARG A 41 1.92 -11.27 11.75
C ARG A 41 0.64 -11.90 12.29
N GLY A 42 0.27 -13.10 11.83
CA GLY A 42 -0.96 -13.77 12.21
C GLY A 42 -2.21 -13.04 11.73
N TYR A 43 -2.10 -12.19 10.70
CA TYR A 43 -3.23 -11.51 10.11
C TYR A 43 -4.07 -12.50 9.31
N LYS A 44 -5.37 -12.51 9.57
CA LYS A 44 -6.37 -13.36 8.92
C LYS A 44 -7.03 -12.62 7.76
N ASN A 45 -7.39 -11.36 7.98
CA ASN A 45 -8.03 -10.53 6.96
C ASN A 45 -7.23 -9.24 6.76
N CYS A 46 -6.78 -8.97 5.55
CA CYS A 46 -6.08 -7.73 5.21
C CYS A 46 -6.77 -7.06 4.04
N ASP A 47 -6.95 -5.74 4.13
CA ASP A 47 -7.27 -4.91 2.98
C ASP A 47 -5.97 -4.58 2.24
N LEU A 48 -5.79 -5.13 1.04
CA LEU A 48 -4.58 -4.91 0.25
C LEU A 48 -4.82 -3.86 -0.85
N VAL A 49 -3.96 -2.84 -0.88
CA VAL A 49 -3.93 -1.82 -1.92
C VAL A 49 -2.57 -1.89 -2.63
N ASN A 50 -2.55 -2.52 -3.81
CA ASN A 50 -1.35 -2.66 -4.63
C ASN A 50 -1.26 -1.50 -5.63
N VAL A 51 -0.24 -0.65 -5.50
CA VAL A 51 -0.01 0.50 -6.37
C VAL A 51 1.46 0.71 -6.68
N THR A 52 1.79 1.34 -7.81
CA THR A 52 3.17 1.64 -8.18
C THR A 52 3.82 2.57 -7.16
N GLY A 53 4.92 2.12 -6.54
CA GLY A 53 5.64 2.88 -5.51
C GLY A 53 5.04 2.76 -4.10
N GLY A 54 4.01 1.94 -3.89
CA GLY A 54 3.42 1.72 -2.58
C GLY A 54 2.94 3.04 -1.95
N ALA A 55 3.56 3.44 -0.83
CA ALA A 55 3.18 4.64 -0.09
C ALA A 55 3.54 5.97 -0.77
N LYS A 56 4.29 5.97 -1.89
CA LYS A 56 4.79 7.19 -2.57
C LYS A 56 3.73 8.28 -2.74
N ASP A 57 2.54 7.92 -3.22
CA ASP A 57 1.54 8.92 -3.59
C ASP A 57 0.87 9.57 -2.38
N LEU A 58 1.02 9.02 -1.17
CA LEU A 58 0.50 9.64 0.05
C LEU A 58 1.21 10.96 0.38
N VAL A 59 2.48 11.09 -0.05
CA VAL A 59 3.31 12.28 0.16
C VAL A 59 3.57 13.07 -1.13
N GLY A 60 3.13 12.56 -2.27
CA GLY A 60 3.24 13.21 -3.56
C GLY A 60 2.32 14.43 -3.74
N ASN A 61 2.69 15.31 -4.68
CA ASN A 61 1.91 16.50 -5.02
C ASN A 61 0.70 16.21 -5.91
N GLU A 62 0.62 15.01 -6.50
CA GLU A 62 -0.49 14.63 -7.38
C GLU A 62 -1.74 14.29 -6.56
N LYS A 63 -2.57 15.32 -6.33
CA LYS A 63 -3.79 15.25 -5.48
C LYS A 63 -4.69 14.06 -5.80
N ARG A 64 -4.87 13.71 -7.08
CA ARG A 64 -5.77 12.62 -7.48
C ARG A 64 -5.30 11.26 -6.93
N ARG A 65 -4.02 10.93 -7.09
CA ARG A 65 -3.46 9.66 -6.60
C ARG A 65 -3.39 9.62 -5.08
N LYS A 66 -3.02 10.75 -4.47
CA LYS A 66 -3.04 10.92 -3.01
C LYS A 66 -4.44 10.66 -2.43
N ASN A 67 -5.46 11.36 -2.94
CA ASN A 67 -6.84 11.20 -2.49
C ASN A 67 -7.38 9.79 -2.73
N TYR A 68 -7.00 9.15 -3.83
CA TYR A 68 -7.36 7.75 -4.07
C TYR A 68 -6.83 6.84 -2.95
N LEU A 69 -5.54 6.94 -2.59
CA LEU A 69 -4.99 6.11 -1.51
C LEU A 69 -5.62 6.40 -0.15
N PHE A 70 -5.82 7.68 0.21
CA PHE A 70 -6.54 8.04 1.43
C PHE A 70 -7.95 7.46 1.45
N SER A 71 -8.68 7.49 0.33
CA SER A 71 -10.02 6.90 0.26
C SER A 71 -10.02 5.39 0.50
N GLN A 72 -8.96 4.66 0.10
CA GLN A 72 -8.86 3.22 0.39
C GLN A 72 -8.58 2.97 1.87
N ILE A 73 -7.70 3.78 2.47
CA ILE A 73 -7.41 3.72 3.91
C ILE A 73 -8.67 4.03 4.72
N GLU A 74 -9.37 5.12 4.38
CA GLU A 74 -10.62 5.53 5.02
C GLU A 74 -11.69 4.46 4.90
N ARG A 75 -11.84 3.81 3.74
CA ARG A 75 -12.77 2.68 3.58
C ARG A 75 -12.39 1.49 4.44
N SER A 76 -11.10 1.14 4.54
CA SER A 76 -10.65 0.06 5.42
C SER A 76 -10.95 0.35 6.89
N ILE A 77 -10.76 1.60 7.34
CA ILE A 77 -11.06 2.02 8.71
C ILE A 77 -12.58 2.04 8.96
N SER A 78 -13.34 2.74 8.11
CA SER A 78 -14.77 2.98 8.33
C SER A 78 -15.64 1.76 8.06
N PHE A 79 -15.28 0.93 7.08
CA PHE A 79 -16.13 -0.17 6.61
C PHE A 79 -15.69 -1.54 7.14
N HIS A 80 -14.37 -1.79 7.22
CA HIS A 80 -13.80 -3.04 7.75
C HIS A 80 -13.19 -2.89 9.15
N GLY A 81 -13.28 -1.70 9.76
CA GLY A 81 -12.89 -1.49 11.16
C GLY A 81 -11.39 -1.67 11.43
N THR A 82 -10.52 -1.46 10.42
CA THR A 82 -9.09 -1.62 10.64
C THR A 82 -8.55 -0.55 11.58
N LYS A 83 -7.55 -0.93 12.38
CA LYS A 83 -6.82 -0.03 13.29
C LYS A 83 -5.35 0.11 12.94
N LYS A 84 -4.91 -0.52 11.86
CA LYS A 84 -3.51 -0.60 11.46
C LYS A 84 -3.37 -0.30 9.98
N VAL A 85 -2.53 0.66 9.65
CA VAL A 85 -2.09 0.93 8.29
C VAL A 85 -0.63 0.55 8.16
N ILE A 86 -0.31 -0.26 7.15
CA ILE A 86 1.03 -0.78 6.90
C ILE A 86 1.47 -0.25 5.54
N LEU A 87 2.59 0.48 5.57
CA LEU A 87 3.14 1.15 4.40
C LEU A 87 4.40 0.41 3.98
N MET A 88 4.39 -0.18 2.79
CA MET A 88 5.58 -0.80 2.21
C MET A 88 6.15 0.08 1.12
N ILE A 89 7.45 0.31 1.23
CA ILE A 89 8.32 0.88 0.22
C ILE A 89 9.58 0.02 0.14
N HIS A 90 10.33 0.14 -0.95
CA HIS A 90 11.53 -0.67 -1.15
C HIS A 90 12.58 0.10 -1.95
N SER A 91 13.84 -0.34 -1.83
CA SER A 91 14.95 0.11 -2.69
C SER A 91 14.82 -0.43 -4.11
N ASP A 92 15.50 0.19 -5.06
CA ASP A 92 15.47 -0.14 -6.48
C ASP A 92 14.05 -0.11 -7.06
N CYS A 93 13.27 0.88 -6.60
CA CYS A 93 11.91 1.09 -7.05
C CYS A 93 11.88 2.15 -8.15
N ALA A 94 11.50 1.73 -9.36
CA ALA A 94 11.39 2.63 -10.52
C ALA A 94 10.46 3.84 -10.26
N ALA A 95 9.49 3.68 -9.36
CA ALA A 95 8.60 4.77 -8.96
C ALA A 95 9.34 5.93 -8.28
N TYR A 96 10.46 5.67 -7.61
CA TYR A 96 11.22 6.66 -6.84
C TYR A 96 12.50 7.13 -7.54
N GLU A 97 12.83 6.60 -8.73
CA GLU A 97 14.07 6.91 -9.44
C GLU A 97 14.26 8.39 -9.75
N GLN A 98 13.18 9.14 -10.01
CA GLN A 98 13.26 10.58 -10.29
C GLN A 98 13.59 11.40 -9.04
N GLU A 99 13.23 10.89 -7.87
CA GLU A 99 13.41 11.53 -6.58
C GLU A 99 14.75 11.14 -5.93
N ILE A 100 15.17 9.89 -6.08
CA ILE A 100 16.45 9.37 -5.57
C ILE A 100 17.64 9.99 -6.30
N LYS A 101 17.53 10.29 -7.61
CA LYS A 101 18.58 11.04 -8.33
C LYS A 101 18.88 12.42 -7.72
N LYS A 102 17.99 12.94 -6.86
CA LYS A 102 18.19 14.20 -6.13
C LYS A 102 18.83 14.02 -4.74
N THR A 103 18.94 12.80 -4.23
CA THR A 103 19.46 12.52 -2.87
C THR A 103 20.42 11.32 -2.88
N SER A 104 21.67 11.54 -2.48
CA SER A 104 22.78 10.58 -2.61
C SER A 104 22.67 9.31 -1.75
N THR A 105 21.54 9.06 -1.08
CA THR A 105 21.34 7.87 -0.25
C THR A 105 19.87 7.45 -0.27
N GLU A 106 19.55 6.48 -1.11
CA GLU A 106 18.20 5.93 -1.30
C GLU A 106 17.53 5.53 0.01
N LYS A 107 18.26 4.84 0.92
CA LYS A 107 17.70 4.40 2.21
C LYS A 107 17.19 5.56 3.06
N LEU A 108 17.94 6.67 3.12
CA LEU A 108 17.54 7.86 3.89
C LEU A 108 16.32 8.52 3.26
N PHE A 109 16.29 8.58 1.93
CA PHE A 109 15.14 9.10 1.20
C PHE A 109 13.88 8.27 1.50
N LEU A 110 13.95 6.94 1.38
CA LEU A 110 12.84 6.04 1.71
C LEU A 110 12.37 6.20 3.15
N ILE A 111 13.28 6.28 4.13
CA ILE A 111 12.93 6.55 5.53
C ILE A 111 12.19 7.89 5.65
N SER A 112 12.66 8.94 4.97
CA SER A 112 12.02 10.26 5.01
C SER A 112 10.59 10.23 4.44
N GLU A 113 10.35 9.42 3.40
CA GLU A 113 9.03 9.25 2.81
C GLU A 113 8.08 8.51 3.75
N ILE A 114 8.55 7.49 4.49
CA ILE A 114 7.77 6.83 5.54
C ILE A 114 7.35 7.84 6.61
N VAL A 115 8.31 8.62 7.14
CA VAL A 115 8.05 9.60 8.20
C VAL A 115 7.00 10.62 7.73
N ARG A 116 7.19 11.21 6.54
CA ARG A 116 6.22 12.15 5.95
C ARG A 116 4.85 11.54 5.76
N THR A 117 4.79 10.25 5.43
CA THR A 117 3.52 9.56 5.26
C THR A 117 2.80 9.38 6.59
N ILE A 118 3.53 9.00 7.65
CA ILE A 118 2.98 8.87 9.00
C ILE A 118 2.44 10.22 9.49
N ASP A 119 3.22 11.30 9.33
CA ASP A 119 2.80 12.66 9.71
C ASP A 119 1.58 13.16 8.91
N GLY A 120 1.40 12.66 7.68
CA GLY A 120 0.25 13.00 6.85
C GLY A 120 -1.01 12.17 7.14
N ILE A 121 -0.91 11.14 7.98
CA ILE A 121 -2.02 10.29 8.40
C ILE A 121 -2.50 10.65 9.82
N SER A 122 -1.61 11.20 10.68
CA SER A 122 -1.93 11.71 12.02
C SER A 122 -2.73 13.01 12.00
#